data_AF-A0A2Z6AXS2-F1
#
_entry.id   AF-A0A2Z6AXS2-F1
#
_cell.length_a   1.000
_cell.length_b   1.000
_cell.length_c   1.000
_cell.angle_alpha   90.00
_cell.angle_beta   90.00
_cell.angle_gamma   90.00
#
_symmetry.space_group_name_H-M   'P 1'
#
loop_
_entity.id
_entity.type
_entity.pdbx_description
1 polymer ?
#
loop_
_entity_poly.entity_id
_entity_poly.type
_entity_poly.pdbx_seq_one_letter_code
_entity_poly.pdbx_strand_id
1 'polypeptide(L)'
;MTDFNPPSESSDSSDPQAPSPSQAPDCIGCGWCCLTDQCNVSHDLYGYSQPCPDLYWDEALGRYVCLLMRDDEKREQYRKALYQGEGCCARFNPWRENVRNRDGER
;
A
#
# COMPACT_ATOMS: atom_id res chain seq x y z
N MET A 1 -27.98 39.67 40.36
CA MET A 1 -26.54 39.46 40.53
C MET A 1 -26.28 38.00 40.84
N THR A 2 -26.16 37.14 39.82
CA THR A 2 -25.23 36.01 39.83
C THR A 2 -25.12 35.52 38.39
N ASP A 3 -24.02 35.87 37.72
CA ASP A 3 -23.64 35.32 36.44
C ASP A 3 -23.06 33.92 36.67
N PHE A 4 -23.65 32.91 36.02
CA PHE A 4 -23.18 31.54 36.07
C PHE A 4 -22.26 31.31 34.87
N ASN A 5 -20.95 31.36 35.11
CA ASN A 5 -19.92 31.11 34.09
C ASN A 5 -19.65 29.59 34.01
N PRO A 6 -19.85 28.92 32.86
CA PRO A 6 -19.42 27.54 32.69
C PRO A 6 -17.89 27.46 32.54
N PRO A 7 -17.24 26.37 33.00
CA PRO A 7 -15.82 26.19 32.81
C PRO A 7 -15.51 25.96 31.32
N SER A 8 -14.49 26.65 30.84
CA SER A 8 -13.89 26.42 29.52
C SER A 8 -13.26 25.02 29.48
N GLU A 9 -13.86 24.10 28.71
CA GLU A 9 -13.25 22.83 28.37
C GLU A 9 -11.97 23.07 27.56
N SER A 10 -10.82 22.92 28.20
CA SER A 10 -9.54 22.77 27.53
C SER A 10 -9.48 21.38 26.92
N SER A 11 -9.74 21.28 25.62
CA SER A 11 -9.52 20.07 24.83
C SER A 11 -8.02 19.85 24.64
N ASP A 12 -7.36 19.27 25.62
CA ASP A 12 -6.03 18.66 25.47
C ASP A 12 -6.24 17.28 24.81
N SER A 13 -6.52 17.29 23.51
CA SER A 13 -6.51 16.09 22.68
C SER A 13 -5.08 15.73 22.31
N SER A 14 -4.31 15.31 23.30
CA SER A 14 -3.01 14.66 23.10
C SER A 14 -3.23 13.21 22.66
N ASP A 15 -3.90 13.02 21.52
CA ASP A 15 -3.84 11.76 20.79
C ASP A 15 -2.46 11.70 20.12
N PRO A 16 -1.68 10.60 20.27
CA PRO A 16 -0.42 10.45 19.55
C PRO A 16 -0.73 10.44 18.06
N GLN A 17 -0.40 11.55 17.40
CA GLN A 17 -0.67 11.86 16.01
C GLN A 17 -0.36 10.65 15.12
N ALA A 18 -1.41 10.03 14.56
CA ALA A 18 -1.22 9.19 13.40
C ALA A 18 -0.48 10.03 12.34
N PRO A 19 0.58 9.50 11.71
CA PRO A 19 1.38 10.28 10.78
C PRO A 19 0.47 10.83 9.67
N SER A 20 0.67 12.11 9.31
CA SER A 20 -0.06 12.75 8.22
C SER A 20 0.08 11.91 6.92
N PRO A 21 -0.93 11.89 6.03
CA PRO A 21 -0.93 11.06 4.82
C PRO A 21 0.31 11.26 3.92
N SER A 22 1.01 12.39 4.05
CA SER A 22 2.27 12.70 3.37
C SER A 22 3.51 11.90 3.82
N GLN A 23 3.41 11.00 4.82
CA GLN A 23 4.55 10.29 5.40
C GLN A 23 4.55 8.77 5.12
N ALA A 24 3.54 8.24 4.42
CA ALA A 24 3.50 6.82 4.09
C ALA A 24 4.54 6.51 2.99
N PRO A 25 5.46 5.54 3.21
CA PRO A 25 6.55 5.33 2.27
C PRO A 25 6.05 4.62 1.02
N ASP A 26 6.67 4.87 -0.14
CA ASP A 26 6.24 4.29 -1.41
C ASP A 26 6.28 2.75 -1.43
N CYS A 27 5.56 2.18 -2.40
CA CYS A 27 5.74 0.77 -2.77
C CYS A 27 7.13 0.60 -3.41
N ILE A 28 7.96 -0.25 -2.79
CA ILE A 28 9.33 -0.52 -3.26
C ILE A 28 9.47 -1.85 -4.01
N GLY A 29 8.35 -2.53 -4.30
CA GLY A 29 8.39 -3.82 -4.99
C GLY A 29 8.89 -4.99 -4.12
N CYS A 30 8.67 -4.93 -2.80
CA CYS A 30 9.07 -6.02 -1.89
C CYS A 30 8.28 -7.33 -2.09
N GLY A 31 7.14 -7.27 -2.78
CA GLY A 31 6.29 -8.44 -3.08
C GLY A 31 5.32 -8.85 -1.99
N TRP A 32 5.38 -8.30 -0.77
CA TRP A 32 4.59 -8.79 0.37
C TRP A 32 3.08 -8.80 0.14
N CYS A 33 2.48 -7.68 -0.28
CA CYS A 33 1.04 -7.65 -0.54
C CYS A 33 0.68 -8.57 -1.71
N CYS A 34 1.38 -8.44 -2.85
CA CYS A 34 1.08 -9.21 -4.06
C CYS A 34 1.30 -10.72 -3.91
N LEU A 35 2.20 -11.14 -3.00
CA LEU A 35 2.48 -12.55 -2.72
C LEU A 35 1.68 -13.11 -1.53
N THR A 36 1.04 -12.27 -0.72
CA THR A 36 0.21 -12.76 0.38
C THR A 36 -1.26 -12.82 -0.04
N ASP A 37 -1.70 -11.84 -0.83
CA ASP A 37 -3.10 -11.70 -1.21
C ASP A 37 -3.26 -11.15 -2.64
N GLN A 38 -4.32 -11.60 -3.31
CA GLN A 38 -4.66 -11.12 -4.64
C GLN A 38 -5.36 -9.77 -4.53
N CYS A 39 -4.93 -8.76 -5.29
CA CYS A 39 -5.71 -7.52 -5.37
C CYS A 39 -7.02 -7.74 -6.14
N ASN A 40 -8.02 -6.92 -5.85
CA ASN A 40 -9.33 -6.92 -6.52
C ASN A 40 -9.20 -6.78 -8.04
N VAL A 41 -8.33 -5.91 -8.54
CA VAL A 41 -8.12 -5.73 -10.00
C VAL A 41 -7.65 -7.03 -10.65
N SER A 42 -6.71 -7.74 -10.02
CA SER A 42 -6.24 -9.04 -10.52
C SER A 42 -7.34 -10.10 -10.45
N HIS A 43 -8.11 -10.11 -9.36
CA HIS A 43 -9.25 -11.01 -9.22
C HIS A 43 -10.33 -10.77 -10.29
N ASP A 44 -10.64 -9.52 -10.61
CA ASP A 44 -11.63 -9.17 -11.64
C ASP A 44 -11.17 -9.57 -13.05
N LEU A 45 -9.86 -9.53 -13.31
CA LEU A 45 -9.28 -9.90 -14.61
C LEU A 45 -9.10 -11.41 -14.78
N TYR A 46 -8.70 -12.12 -13.72
CA TYR A 46 -8.21 -13.50 -13.82
C TYR A 46 -8.96 -14.50 -12.94
N GLY A 47 -9.91 -14.05 -12.12
CA GLY A 47 -10.46 -14.85 -11.02
C GLY A 47 -9.40 -15.16 -9.95
N TYR A 48 -9.68 -16.14 -9.09
CA TYR A 48 -8.76 -16.58 -8.05
C TYR A 48 -7.50 -17.22 -8.65
N SER A 49 -6.40 -16.46 -8.67
CA SER A 49 -5.09 -16.91 -9.14
C SER A 49 -3.99 -16.40 -8.21
N GLN A 50 -3.21 -17.34 -7.66
CA GLN A 50 -2.15 -17.06 -6.70
C GLN A 50 -0.85 -17.77 -7.09
N PRO A 51 0.26 -17.03 -7.36
CA PRO A 51 0.34 -15.56 -7.38
C PRO A 51 -0.44 -14.93 -8.55
N CYS A 52 -0.65 -13.61 -8.47
CA CYS A 52 -1.22 -12.81 -9.55
C CYS A 52 -0.39 -12.98 -10.85
N PRO A 53 -1.02 -13.25 -12.02
CA PRO A 53 -0.32 -13.39 -13.30
C PRO A 53 0.50 -12.16 -13.73
N ASP A 54 0.12 -10.96 -13.27
CA ASP A 54 0.82 -9.70 -13.57
C ASP A 54 1.91 -9.34 -12.54
N LEU A 55 2.21 -10.22 -11.60
CA LEU A 55 3.33 -10.05 -10.71
C LEU A 55 4.59 -10.67 -11.32
N TYR A 56 5.62 -9.85 -11.52
CA TYR A 56 6.88 -10.29 -12.10
C TYR A 56 8.07 -9.85 -11.26
N TRP A 57 9.03 -10.73 -11.01
CA TRP A 57 10.33 -10.33 -10.45
C TRP A 57 11.22 -9.77 -11.57
N ASP A 58 11.57 -8.49 -11.48
CA ASP A 58 12.47 -7.83 -12.42
C ASP A 58 13.90 -7.89 -11.88
N GLU A 59 14.73 -8.77 -12.46
CA GLU A 59 16.12 -8.98 -12.03
C GLU A 59 16.99 -7.72 -12.19
N ALA A 60 16.74 -6.91 -13.23
CA ALA A 60 17.52 -5.71 -13.48
C ALA A 60 17.22 -4.62 -12.44
N LEU A 61 15.96 -4.55 -11.98
CA LEU A 61 15.55 -3.62 -10.93
C LEU A 61 15.71 -4.20 -9.50
N GLY A 62 15.96 -5.50 -9.38
CA GLY A 62 16.05 -6.21 -8.11
C GLY A 62 14.78 -6.10 -7.27
N ARG A 63 13.59 -6.09 -7.90
CA ARG A 63 12.30 -5.95 -7.21
C ARG A 63 11.13 -6.53 -8.01
N TYR A 64 10.03 -6.79 -7.32
CA TYR A 64 8.77 -7.11 -7.99
C TYR A 64 8.17 -5.90 -8.69
N VAL A 65 7.61 -6.13 -9.87
CA VAL A 65 6.89 -5.16 -10.69
C VAL A 65 5.49 -5.68 -10.99
N CYS A 66 4.52 -4.78 -10.98
CA CYS A 66 3.16 -5.06 -11.43
C CYS A 66 3.05 -4.70 -12.91
N LEU A 67 2.77 -5.68 -13.76
CA LEU A 67 2.67 -5.49 -15.21
C LEU A 67 1.46 -4.62 -15.60
N LEU A 68 0.38 -4.63 -14.80
CA LEU A 68 -0.72 -3.68 -14.97
C LEU A 68 -0.26 -2.22 -14.87
N MET A 69 0.75 -1.93 -14.04
CA MET A 69 1.33 -0.58 -13.97
C MET A 69 2.15 -0.21 -15.21
N ARG A 70 2.45 -1.16 -16.09
CA ARG A 70 3.17 -0.94 -17.36
C ARG A 70 2.22 -0.85 -18.56
N ASP A 71 0.90 -1.02 -18.38
CA ASP A 71 -0.10 -0.84 -19.43
C ASP A 71 -0.24 0.65 -19.79
N ASP A 72 0.12 1.05 -21.00
CA ASP A 72 0.12 2.46 -21.42
C ASP A 72 -1.28 3.09 -21.49
N GLU A 73 -2.32 2.29 -21.73
CA GLU A 73 -3.69 2.79 -21.89
C GLU A 73 -4.42 2.85 -20.54
N LYS A 74 -4.23 1.84 -19.70
CA LYS A 74 -5.01 1.63 -18.47
C LYS A 74 -4.24 1.90 -17.19
N ARG A 75 -2.93 2.20 -17.27
CA ARG A 75 -2.08 2.51 -16.10
C ARG A 75 -2.77 3.44 -15.12
N GLU A 76 -3.31 4.58 -15.58
CA GLU A 76 -3.87 5.58 -14.67
C GLU A 76 -5.15 5.10 -13.97
N GLN A 77 -5.95 4.28 -14.65
CA GLN A 77 -7.09 3.62 -14.04
C GLN A 77 -6.63 2.63 -12.96
N TYR A 78 -5.65 1.79 -13.26
CA TYR A 78 -5.13 0.82 -12.30
C TYR A 78 -4.44 1.49 -11.12
N ARG A 79 -3.70 2.58 -11.34
CA ARG A 79 -3.07 3.36 -10.26
C ARG A 79 -4.11 3.85 -9.26
N LYS A 80 -5.21 4.42 -9.75
CA LYS A 80 -6.32 4.88 -8.91
C LYS A 80 -7.00 3.72 -8.18
N ALA A 81 -7.31 2.63 -8.88
CA ALA A 81 -8.00 1.48 -8.31
C ALA A 81 -7.18 0.78 -7.21
N LEU A 82 -5.85 0.79 -7.33
CA LEU A 82 -4.92 0.13 -6.42
C LEU A 82 -4.26 1.09 -5.42
N TYR A 83 -4.69 2.36 -5.39
CA TYR A 83 -4.12 3.41 -4.54
C TYR A 83 -2.59 3.52 -4.68
N GLN A 84 -2.07 3.27 -5.88
CA GLN A 84 -0.64 3.30 -6.17
C GLN A 84 -0.14 4.75 -6.12
N GLY A 85 0.71 5.04 -5.13
CA GLY A 85 1.27 6.38 -4.90
C GLY A 85 0.69 7.09 -3.67
N GLU A 86 -0.33 6.52 -3.03
CA GLU A 86 -0.89 7.00 -1.75
C GLU A 86 -0.09 6.50 -0.52
N GLY A 87 1.06 5.88 -0.78
CA GLY A 87 1.93 5.27 0.23
C GLY A 87 1.55 3.83 0.61
N CYS A 88 2.51 3.13 1.21
CA CYS A 88 2.41 1.72 1.54
C CYS A 88 1.71 1.52 2.89
N CYS A 89 0.55 0.87 2.87
CA CYS A 89 -0.17 0.47 4.07
C CYS A 89 0.62 -0.51 4.96
N ALA A 90 1.56 -1.26 4.39
CA ALA A 90 2.43 -2.21 5.08
C ALA A 90 3.80 -1.62 5.43
N ARG A 91 3.84 -0.39 5.97
CA ARG A 91 5.08 0.37 6.23
C ARG A 91 6.12 -0.34 7.10
N PHE A 92 5.69 -1.18 8.05
CA PHE A 92 6.57 -1.89 8.99
C PHE A 92 6.84 -3.35 8.60
N ASN A 93 6.45 -3.76 7.39
CA ASN A 93 6.73 -5.11 6.93
C ASN A 93 8.24 -5.31 6.71
N PRO A 94 8.86 -6.35 7.31
CA PRO A 94 10.31 -6.57 7.22
C PRO A 94 10.81 -6.87 5.80
N TRP A 95 9.94 -7.29 4.86
CA TRP A 95 10.39 -7.51 3.49
C TRP A 95 10.83 -6.20 2.80
N ARG A 96 10.46 -5.04 3.36
CA ARG A 96 10.95 -3.75 2.87
C ARG A 96 12.45 -3.55 3.07
N GLU A 97 13.03 -4.19 4.08
CA GLU A 97 14.46 -4.12 4.39
C GLU A 97 15.26 -5.22 3.65
N ASN A 98 14.56 -6.20 3.06
CA ASN A 98 15.14 -7.33 2.36
C ASN A 98 14.32 -7.66 1.11
N VAL A 99 14.38 -6.78 0.12
CA VAL A 99 13.75 -6.99 -1.19
C VAL A 99 14.57 -8.03 -1.96
N ARG A 100 13.92 -9.15 -2.29
CA ARG A 100 14.52 -10.31 -2.98
C ARG A 100 13.43 -11.13 -3.66
N ASN A 101 13.82 -11.91 -4.66
CA ASN A 101 12.94 -12.89 -5.29
C ASN A 101 12.52 -13.93 -4.24
N ARG A 102 11.23 -14.24 -4.21
CA ARG A 102 10.57 -15.24 -3.35
C ARG A 102 9.68 -16.19 -4.16
N ASP A 103 9.82 -16.19 -5.48
CA ASP A 103 9.14 -17.14 -6.34
C ASP A 103 9.59 -18.55 -5.96
N GLY A 104 8.63 -19.46 -5.73
CA GLY A 104 8.89 -20.83 -5.29
C GLY A 104 9.00 -21.04 -3.77
N GLU A 105 8.84 -20.01 -2.94
CA GLU A 105 8.81 -20.14 -1.46
C GLU A 105 7.43 -20.52 -0.89
N ARG A 106 6.49 -21.00 -1.72
CA ARG A 106 5.12 -21.34 -1.31
C ARG A 106 4.84 -22.83 -1.39
#